data_AF-A0A7G1HYV0-F1
#
_entry.id   AF-A0A7G1HYV0-F1
#
_cell.length_a   1.000
_cell.length_b   1.000
_cell.length_c   1.000
_cell.angle_alpha   90.00
_cell.angle_beta   90.00
_cell.angle_gamma   90.00
#
_symmetry.space_group_name_H-M   'P 1'
#
loop_
_entity.id
_entity.type
_entity.pdbx_description
1 polymer ?
#
loop_
_entity_poly.entity_id
_entity_poly.type
_entity_poly.pdbx_seq_one_letter_code
_entity_poly.pdbx_strand_id
1 'polypeptide(L)'
;MNKKINVPDIPLCINIIRLQSYLLAPDEVVLFDWFVVKQTSFKYKEFHYSQARIEEETRIKRTRQNVIVSKFKELGFLSSQVRENKETRGRVNYFKVNFEVLADKDVLSEIINENEAIFKNFMQYMKYLSSEQRKSLKSKKDDSFDKERAEHIYKLLNETYEKRRIMYNDGDLTEKKPQRAKSKTQLQRNKPIEKKLIRLSQSYNNNAICHAFTAYTDSVFKGEKFPENFMNYFLSYDDTTDSFKVFEYYLNYFNLHYGYDNT
;
A
#
# COMPACT_ATOMS: atom_id res chain seq x y z
N MET A 1 47.04 -21.48 -29.74
CA MET A 1 46.23 -21.77 -28.54
C MET A 1 46.67 -20.83 -27.42
N ASN A 2 45.96 -19.72 -27.19
CA ASN A 2 46.26 -18.85 -26.05
C ASN A 2 45.65 -19.44 -24.79
N LYS A 3 46.51 -19.89 -23.86
CA LYS A 3 46.11 -20.28 -22.50
C LYS A 3 45.45 -19.06 -21.85
N LYS A 4 44.14 -19.14 -21.59
CA LYS A 4 43.46 -18.19 -20.70
C LYS A 4 44.16 -18.27 -19.35
N ILE A 5 44.84 -17.20 -18.98
CA ILE A 5 45.42 -17.03 -17.65
C ILE A 5 44.24 -16.98 -16.68
N ASN A 6 44.21 -17.91 -15.73
CA ASN A 6 43.19 -17.94 -14.68
C ASN A 6 43.55 -16.81 -13.70
N VAL A 7 43.00 -15.62 -13.94
CA VAL A 7 43.23 -14.46 -13.08
C VAL A 7 42.51 -14.73 -11.75
N PRO A 8 43.20 -14.64 -10.60
CA PRO A 8 42.57 -14.83 -9.28
C PRO A 8 41.52 -13.73 -9.04
N ASP A 9 40.49 -14.07 -8.27
CA ASP A 9 39.52 -13.09 -7.80
C ASP A 9 40.26 -11.99 -7.04
N ILE A 10 40.12 -10.76 -7.53
CA ILE A 10 40.77 -9.59 -6.95
C ILE A 10 40.10 -9.34 -5.59
N PRO A 11 40.82 -9.45 -4.45
CA PRO A 11 40.22 -9.33 -3.12
C PRO A 11 39.85 -7.87 -2.76
N LEU A 12 40.07 -6.93 -3.68
CA LEU A 12 39.81 -5.51 -3.50
C LEU A 12 38.35 -5.22 -3.85
N CYS A 13 37.48 -5.19 -2.85
CA CYS A 13 36.04 -4.88 -3.00
C CYS A 13 35.72 -3.38 -3.19
N ILE A 14 36.68 -2.53 -3.55
CA ILE A 14 36.44 -1.09 -3.70
C ILE A 14 36.71 -0.69 -5.14
N ASN A 15 35.68 -0.25 -5.84
CA ASN A 15 35.84 0.42 -7.12
C ASN A 15 36.35 1.85 -6.84
N ILE A 16 37.66 1.99 -6.58
CA ILE A 16 38.32 3.27 -6.24
C ILE A 16 38.05 4.33 -7.31
N ILE A 17 37.92 3.91 -8.57
CA ILE A 17 37.56 4.79 -9.68
C ILE A 17 36.17 5.42 -9.45
N ARG A 18 35.19 4.65 -8.95
CA ARG A 18 33.86 5.20 -8.60
C ARG A 18 33.92 6.27 -7.53
N LEU A 19 34.89 6.25 -6.61
CA LEU A 19 35.03 7.30 -5.59
C LEU A 19 35.26 8.68 -6.23
N GLN A 20 35.89 8.73 -7.41
CA GLN A 20 36.12 9.99 -8.13
C GLN A 20 34.81 10.65 -8.60
N SER A 21 33.73 9.88 -8.71
CA SER A 21 32.42 10.40 -9.09
C SER A 21 31.59 10.92 -7.91
N TYR A 22 31.96 10.61 -6.66
CA TYR A 22 31.27 11.14 -5.48
C TYR A 22 31.85 12.50 -5.07
N LEU A 23 31.00 13.36 -4.54
CA LEU A 23 31.38 14.61 -3.87
C LEU A 23 31.56 14.43 -2.35
N LEU A 24 31.31 13.22 -1.87
CA LEU A 24 31.46 12.82 -0.48
C LEU A 24 32.88 12.33 -0.19
N ALA A 25 33.35 12.53 1.04
CA ALA A 25 34.59 11.90 1.50
C ALA A 25 34.47 10.36 1.49
N PRO A 26 35.57 9.60 1.39
CA PRO A 26 35.50 8.13 1.27
C PRO A 26 34.70 7.44 2.39
N ASP A 27 34.79 7.94 3.62
CA ASP A 27 34.01 7.42 4.75
C ASP A 27 32.52 7.79 4.67
N GLU A 28 32.21 8.99 4.20
CA GLU A 28 30.85 9.41 3.87
C GLU A 28 30.23 8.53 2.79
N VAL A 29 30.98 8.17 1.74
CA VAL A 29 30.52 7.24 0.69
C VAL A 29 30.18 5.87 1.27
N VAL A 30 31.07 5.31 2.10
CA VAL A 30 30.83 4.01 2.75
C VAL A 30 29.55 4.05 3.58
N LEU A 31 29.33 5.12 4.36
CA LEU A 31 28.15 5.22 5.19
C LEU A 31 26.88 5.50 4.38
N PHE A 32 26.97 6.27 3.30
CA PHE A 32 25.86 6.49 2.36
C PHE A 32 25.40 5.17 1.74
N ASP A 33 26.33 4.41 1.13
CA ASP A 33 26.02 3.11 0.53
C ASP A 33 25.47 2.14 1.58
N TRP A 34 26.04 2.15 2.80
CA TRP A 34 25.54 1.36 3.92
C TRP A 34 24.08 1.70 4.26
N PHE A 35 23.72 2.99 4.35
CA PHE A 35 22.34 3.41 4.62
C PHE A 35 21.37 2.97 3.53
N VAL A 36 21.75 3.11 2.26
CA VAL A 36 20.95 2.64 1.12
C VAL A 36 20.73 1.13 1.21
N VAL A 37 21.80 0.35 1.40
CA VAL A 37 21.73 -1.12 1.51
C VAL A 37 20.88 -1.53 2.71
N LYS A 38 21.08 -0.95 3.90
CA LYS A 38 20.28 -1.29 5.07
C LYS A 38 18.81 -0.92 4.88
N GLN A 39 18.51 0.24 4.31
CA GLN A 39 17.11 0.59 4.08
C GLN A 39 16.40 -0.44 3.20
N THR A 40 17.09 -0.96 2.17
CA THR A 40 16.54 -2.01 1.31
C THR A 40 16.44 -3.37 2.02
N SER A 41 17.45 -3.79 2.79
CA SER A 41 17.42 -5.08 3.51
C SER A 41 16.32 -5.15 4.57
N PHE A 42 15.98 -4.01 5.18
CA PHE A 42 14.88 -3.88 6.12
C PHE A 42 13.52 -3.61 5.44
N LYS A 43 13.40 -3.89 4.13
CA LYS A 43 12.17 -3.75 3.35
C LYS A 43 11.55 -2.35 3.48
N TYR A 44 12.40 -1.33 3.37
CA TYR A 44 12.00 0.08 3.36
C TYR A 44 11.35 0.60 4.67
N LYS A 45 11.47 -0.14 5.77
CA LYS A 45 11.01 0.27 7.11
C LYS A 45 12.11 0.95 7.90
N GLU A 46 11.73 1.69 8.93
CA GLU A 46 12.65 2.19 9.94
C GLU A 46 13.43 1.01 10.55
N PHE A 47 14.74 1.17 10.70
CA PHE A 47 15.63 0.15 11.24
C PHE A 47 16.53 0.76 12.31
N HIS A 48 17.10 -0.04 13.19
CA HIS A 48 17.95 0.47 14.26
C HIS A 48 19.29 -0.25 14.30
N TYR A 49 20.33 0.49 14.66
CA TYR A 49 21.66 -0.04 14.91
C TYR A 49 22.32 0.75 16.03
N SER A 50 23.11 0.06 16.85
CA SER A 50 24.00 0.72 17.81
C SER A 50 25.20 1.32 17.07
N GLN A 51 25.77 2.39 17.61
CA GLN A 51 26.97 3.02 17.02
C GLN A 51 28.17 2.06 16.96
N ALA A 52 28.31 1.19 17.96
CA ALA A 52 29.33 0.14 17.97
C ALA A 52 29.15 -0.85 16.81
N ARG A 53 27.90 -1.20 16.48
CA ARG A 53 27.62 -2.10 15.36
C ARG A 53 27.85 -1.42 14.00
N ILE A 54 27.50 -0.14 13.88
CA ILE A 54 27.83 0.64 12.68
C ILE A 54 29.35 0.72 12.52
N GLU A 55 30.10 0.94 13.61
CA GLU A 55 31.56 0.99 13.60
C GLU A 55 32.18 -0.36 13.21
N GLU A 56 31.62 -1.47 13.71
CA GLU A 56 32.05 -2.82 13.34
C GLU A 56 31.88 -3.08 11.84
N GLU A 57 30.73 -2.70 11.26
CA GLU A 57 30.40 -2.96 9.86
C GLU A 57 31.07 -1.99 8.87
N THR A 58 31.27 -0.73 9.27
CA THR A 58 31.77 0.33 8.37
C THR A 58 33.21 0.75 8.66
N ARG A 59 33.75 0.39 9.83
CA ARG A 59 35.04 0.86 10.37
C ARG A 59 35.13 2.38 10.61
N ILE A 60 33.98 3.07 10.59
CA ILE A 60 33.91 4.51 10.86
C ILE A 60 33.66 4.73 12.34
N LYS A 61 34.54 5.47 13.01
CA LYS A 61 34.42 5.76 14.44
C LYS A 61 33.17 6.56 14.77
N ARG A 62 32.61 6.32 15.96
CA ARG A 62 31.43 7.01 16.49
C ARG A 62 31.37 8.53 16.26
N THR A 63 32.45 9.27 16.53
CA THR A 63 32.48 10.73 16.37
C THR A 63 32.27 11.13 14.92
N ARG A 64 32.92 10.42 13.99
CA ARG A 64 32.78 10.64 12.55
C ARG A 64 31.41 10.23 12.04
N GLN A 65 30.85 9.10 12.53
CA GLN A 65 29.47 8.70 12.21
C GLN A 65 28.47 9.84 12.51
N ASN A 66 28.59 10.49 13.68
CA ASN A 66 27.68 11.59 14.06
C ASN A 66 27.75 12.76 13.07
N VAL A 67 28.97 13.15 12.66
CA VAL A 67 29.17 14.24 11.69
C VAL A 67 28.51 13.89 10.36
N ILE A 68 28.73 12.67 9.86
CA ILE A 68 28.17 12.21 8.59
C ILE A 68 26.64 12.11 8.66
N VAL A 69 26.10 11.55 9.76
CA VAL A 69 24.65 11.45 9.96
C VAL A 69 24.00 12.84 10.01
N SER A 70 24.61 13.82 10.67
CA SER A 70 24.11 15.21 10.66
C SER A 70 24.09 15.78 9.25
N LYS A 71 25.18 15.65 8.49
CA LYS A 71 25.25 16.08 7.08
C LYS A 71 24.14 15.45 6.23
N PHE A 72 23.88 14.17 6.39
CA PHE A 72 22.82 13.47 5.64
C PHE A 72 21.40 13.85 6.07
N LYS A 73 21.22 14.26 7.32
CA LYS A 73 19.95 14.83 7.81
C LYS A 73 19.72 16.23 7.25
N GLU A 74 20.78 17.05 7.14
CA GLU A 74 20.73 18.38 6.52
C GLU A 74 20.37 18.30 5.03
N LEU A 75 20.89 17.28 4.32
CA LEU A 75 20.46 16.94 2.95
C LEU A 75 19.03 16.38 2.86
N GLY A 76 18.33 16.20 3.99
CA GLY A 76 16.92 15.84 4.06
C GLY A 76 16.57 14.37 3.77
N PHE A 77 17.51 13.58 3.24
CA PHE A 77 17.21 12.19 2.88
C PHE A 77 17.31 11.22 4.05
N LEU A 78 18.06 11.54 5.11
CA LEU A 78 18.18 10.68 6.28
C LEU A 78 17.38 11.27 7.45
N SER A 79 16.64 10.42 8.14
CA SER A 79 16.06 10.73 9.44
C SER A 79 16.65 9.79 10.49
N SER A 80 16.90 10.32 11.69
CA SER A 80 17.37 9.51 12.81
C SER A 80 16.75 9.97 14.13
N GLN A 81 16.37 9.02 14.98
CA GLN A 81 15.88 9.29 16.32
C GLN A 81 16.34 8.23 17.31
N VAL A 82 16.87 8.67 18.45
CA VAL A 82 17.19 7.78 19.57
C VAL A 82 15.91 7.44 20.31
N ARG A 83 15.57 6.16 20.40
CA ARG A 83 14.42 5.64 21.14
C ARG A 83 14.82 4.42 21.94
N GLU A 84 14.01 4.04 22.92
CA GLU A 84 14.19 2.79 23.63
C GLU A 84 13.86 1.61 22.70
N ASN A 85 14.77 0.65 22.64
CA ASN A 85 14.54 -0.60 21.93
C ASN A 85 13.59 -1.46 22.75
N LYS A 86 12.45 -1.84 22.16
CA LYS A 86 11.44 -2.66 22.85
C LYS A 86 11.95 -4.04 23.27
N GLU A 87 12.96 -4.57 22.58
CA GLU A 87 13.49 -5.92 22.83
C GLU A 87 14.57 -5.90 23.91
N THR A 88 15.51 -4.96 23.83
CA THR A 88 16.68 -4.93 24.72
C THR A 88 16.58 -3.90 25.84
N ARG A 89 15.54 -3.05 25.85
CA ARG A 89 15.36 -1.87 26.74
C ARG A 89 16.51 -0.86 26.71
N GLY A 90 17.49 -1.04 25.83
CA GLY A 90 18.58 -0.09 25.60
C GLY A 90 18.16 1.02 24.64
N ARG A 91 18.77 2.21 24.78
CA ARG A 91 18.56 3.30 23.81
C ARG A 91 19.36 3.04 22.54
N VAL A 92 18.67 2.98 21.40
CA VAL A 92 19.28 2.77 20.08
C VAL A 92 18.81 3.85 19.10
N ASN A 93 19.64 4.12 18.09
CA ASN A 93 19.28 5.07 17.06
C ASN A 93 18.49 4.35 15.96
N TYR A 94 17.29 4.84 15.70
CA TYR A 94 16.44 4.40 14.60
C TYR A 94 16.71 5.30 13.41
N PHE A 95 16.88 4.71 12.24
CA PHE A 95 17.18 5.38 10.98
C PHE A 95 16.11 5.08 9.95
N LYS A 96 15.88 6.06 9.08
CA LYS A 96 15.06 5.88 7.88
C LYS A 96 15.58 6.78 6.76
N VAL A 97 15.82 6.17 5.61
CA VAL A 97 16.23 6.82 4.36
C VAL A 97 14.99 7.10 3.52
N ASN A 98 14.91 8.31 3.00
CA ASN A 98 13.88 8.77 2.09
C ASN A 98 14.40 8.74 0.65
N PHE A 99 14.02 7.70 -0.10
CA PHE A 99 14.45 7.55 -1.48
C PHE A 99 13.74 8.52 -2.44
N GLU A 100 12.61 9.10 -2.05
CA GLU A 100 11.97 10.16 -2.84
C GLU A 100 12.84 11.42 -2.89
N VAL A 101 13.44 11.79 -1.76
CA VAL A 101 14.39 12.91 -1.68
C VAL A 101 15.68 12.59 -2.45
N LEU A 102 16.23 11.37 -2.34
CA LEU A 102 17.40 10.96 -3.14
C LEU A 102 17.12 10.81 -4.65
N ALA A 103 15.84 10.73 -5.05
CA ALA A 103 15.45 10.70 -6.45
C ALA A 103 15.29 12.11 -7.04
N ASP A 104 15.41 13.15 -6.22
CA ASP A 104 15.53 14.53 -6.64
C ASP A 104 16.94 14.78 -7.20
N LYS A 105 16.99 15.46 -8.36
CA LYS A 105 18.25 15.74 -9.03
C LYS A 105 19.13 16.64 -8.16
N ASP A 106 18.55 17.67 -7.55
CA ASP A 106 19.31 18.72 -6.85
C ASP A 106 19.95 18.17 -5.58
N VAL A 107 19.27 17.25 -4.90
CA VAL A 107 19.85 16.56 -3.74
C VAL A 107 20.90 15.55 -4.15
N LEU A 108 20.68 14.78 -5.22
CA LEU A 108 21.66 13.77 -5.63
C LEU A 108 22.93 14.40 -6.19
N SER A 109 22.86 15.58 -6.81
CA SER A 109 24.04 16.31 -7.29
C SER A 109 24.96 16.78 -6.17
N GLU A 110 24.48 16.90 -4.92
CA GLU A 110 25.33 17.16 -3.74
C GLU A 110 26.12 15.92 -3.28
N ILE A 111 25.76 14.74 -3.78
CA ILE A 111 26.36 13.45 -3.39
C ILE A 111 27.25 12.91 -4.51
N ILE A 112 26.80 13.05 -5.77
CA ILE A 112 27.44 12.49 -6.96
C ILE A 112 27.56 13.59 -8.01
N ASN A 113 28.74 13.75 -8.60
CA ASN A 113 28.98 14.74 -9.64
C ASN A 113 28.08 14.49 -10.86
N GLU A 114 27.24 15.47 -11.20
CA GLU A 114 26.26 15.35 -12.29
C GLU A 114 26.88 15.17 -13.68
N ASN A 115 28.15 15.57 -13.85
CA ASN A 115 28.89 15.44 -15.11
C ASN A 115 29.43 14.03 -15.35
N GLU A 116 29.40 13.17 -14.33
CA GLU A 116 29.89 11.81 -14.42
C GLU A 116 28.84 10.86 -14.98
N ALA A 117 29.28 9.92 -15.83
CA ALA A 117 28.36 8.98 -16.49
C ALA A 117 27.54 8.15 -15.49
N ILE A 118 28.08 7.91 -14.29
CA ILE A 118 27.41 7.13 -13.25
C ILE A 118 26.22 7.86 -12.62
N PHE A 119 26.16 9.19 -12.71
CA PHE A 119 25.07 9.99 -12.12
C PHE A 119 23.71 9.55 -12.65
N LYS A 120 23.60 9.34 -13.97
CA LYS A 120 22.36 8.86 -14.61
C LYS A 120 21.92 7.50 -14.06
N ASN A 121 22.87 6.60 -13.79
CA ASN A 121 22.59 5.28 -13.24
C ASN A 121 22.08 5.39 -11.79
N PHE A 122 22.69 6.26 -10.98
CA PHE A 122 22.21 6.52 -9.63
C PHE A 122 20.82 7.17 -9.62
N MET A 123 20.55 8.15 -10.47
CA MET A 123 19.21 8.75 -10.61
C MET A 123 18.15 7.69 -10.93
N GLN A 124 18.43 6.79 -11.88
CA GLN A 124 17.52 5.70 -12.22
C GLN A 124 17.31 4.75 -11.05
N TYR A 125 18.39 4.40 -10.33
CA TYR A 125 18.32 3.52 -9.19
C TYR A 125 17.55 4.12 -8.01
N MET A 126 17.78 5.40 -7.67
CA MET A 126 17.03 6.08 -6.60
C MET A 126 15.54 6.22 -6.93
N LYS A 127 15.19 6.50 -8.19
CA LYS A 127 13.78 6.48 -8.66
C LYS A 127 13.15 5.09 -8.51
N TYR A 128 13.88 4.04 -8.85
CA TYR A 128 13.44 2.66 -8.64
C TYR A 128 13.20 2.38 -7.15
N LEU A 129 14.17 2.68 -6.27
CA LEU A 129 14.04 2.47 -4.82
C LEU A 129 12.91 3.29 -4.21
N SER A 130 12.66 4.52 -4.68
CA SER A 130 11.51 5.34 -4.27
C SER A 130 10.17 4.67 -4.61
N SER A 131 10.04 4.11 -5.82
CA SER A 131 8.87 3.33 -6.21
C SER A 131 8.67 2.11 -5.31
N GLU A 132 9.73 1.33 -5.07
CA GLU A 132 9.66 0.13 -4.21
C GLU A 132 9.34 0.48 -2.75
N GLN A 133 9.91 1.57 -2.21
CA GLN A 133 9.59 2.10 -0.89
C GLN A 133 8.10 2.47 -0.79
N ARG A 134 7.55 3.17 -1.79
CA ARG A 134 6.12 3.51 -1.83
C ARG A 134 5.23 2.26 -1.85
N LYS A 135 5.57 1.25 -2.66
CA LYS A 135 4.83 -0.02 -2.71
C LYS A 135 4.86 -0.76 -1.37
N SER A 136 6.04 -0.87 -0.76
CA SER A 136 6.22 -1.58 0.51
C SER A 136 5.56 -0.88 1.70
N LEU A 137 5.42 0.44 1.66
CA LEU A 137 4.71 1.20 2.70
C LEU A 137 3.20 1.24 2.46
N LYS A 138 2.75 1.28 1.20
CA LYS A 138 1.32 1.14 0.85
C LYS A 138 0.75 -0.22 1.26
N SER A 139 1.54 -1.29 1.20
CA SER A 139 1.09 -2.63 1.60
C SER A 139 0.79 -2.81 3.09
N LYS A 140 0.92 -1.77 3.93
CA LYS A 140 0.64 -1.83 5.37
C LYS A 140 -0.17 -0.68 5.93
N LYS A 141 -0.50 0.35 5.15
CA LYS A 141 -1.12 1.55 5.73
C LYS A 141 -2.62 1.45 6.01
N ASP A 142 -3.29 0.33 5.73
CA ASP A 142 -4.74 0.28 5.96
C ASP A 142 -5.37 -1.09 6.25
N ASP A 143 -4.64 -2.21 6.34
CA ASP A 143 -5.26 -3.56 6.43
C ASP A 143 -6.21 -3.75 7.63
N SER A 144 -6.03 -3.05 8.76
CA SER A 144 -6.93 -3.17 9.92
C SER A 144 -8.19 -2.34 9.75
N PHE A 145 -8.06 -1.10 9.28
CA PHE A 145 -9.19 -0.18 9.12
C PHE A 145 -9.98 -0.48 7.85
N ASP A 146 -9.31 -0.90 6.77
CA ASP A 146 -9.95 -1.48 5.59
C ASP A 146 -10.71 -2.76 5.93
N LYS A 147 -10.17 -3.61 6.82
CA LYS A 147 -10.88 -4.80 7.29
C LYS A 147 -12.11 -4.45 8.12
N GLU A 148 -12.02 -3.46 9.01
CA GLU A 148 -13.17 -2.94 9.77
C GLU A 148 -14.22 -2.32 8.85
N ARG A 149 -13.81 -1.53 7.83
CA ARG A 149 -14.69 -0.98 6.81
C ARG A 149 -15.39 -2.07 6.01
N ALA A 150 -14.64 -3.07 5.53
CA ALA A 150 -15.20 -4.20 4.81
C ALA A 150 -16.22 -4.97 5.67
N GLU A 151 -15.88 -5.23 6.94
CA GLU A 151 -16.77 -5.90 7.90
C GLU A 151 -18.06 -5.10 8.13
N HIS A 152 -17.93 -3.79 8.34
CA HIS A 152 -19.07 -2.90 8.59
C HIS A 152 -20.05 -2.90 7.41
N ILE A 153 -19.56 -2.70 6.18
CA ILE A 153 -20.41 -2.72 4.99
C ILE A 153 -20.97 -4.12 4.76
N TYR A 154 -20.18 -5.19 4.93
CA TYR A 154 -20.66 -6.55 4.77
C TYR A 154 -21.82 -6.89 5.73
N LYS A 155 -21.71 -6.45 6.99
CA LYS A 155 -22.78 -6.59 7.99
C LYS A 155 -24.04 -5.84 7.55
N LEU A 156 -23.89 -4.59 7.11
CA LEU A 156 -24.98 -3.75 6.63
C LEU A 156 -25.72 -4.40 5.44
N LEU A 157 -24.98 -4.96 4.48
CA LEU A 157 -25.58 -5.64 3.34
C LEU A 157 -26.33 -6.92 3.76
N ASN A 158 -25.79 -7.72 4.69
CA ASN A 158 -26.50 -8.90 5.20
C ASN A 158 -27.78 -8.53 5.96
N GLU A 159 -27.75 -7.46 6.75
CA GLU A 159 -28.94 -6.96 7.45
C GLU A 159 -30.02 -6.50 6.46
N THR A 160 -29.63 -5.76 5.42
CA THR A 160 -30.54 -5.34 4.34
C THR A 160 -31.09 -6.56 3.58
N TYR A 161 -30.24 -7.51 3.22
CA TYR A 161 -30.66 -8.75 2.55
C TYR A 161 -31.69 -9.53 3.37
N GLU A 162 -31.43 -9.71 4.66
CA GLU A 162 -32.35 -10.44 5.56
C GLU A 162 -33.69 -9.71 5.70
N LYS A 163 -33.70 -8.38 5.82
CA LYS A 163 -34.93 -7.58 5.83
C LYS A 163 -35.74 -7.79 4.55
N ARG A 164 -35.12 -7.69 3.37
CA ARG A 164 -35.82 -7.90 2.09
C ARG A 164 -36.28 -9.34 1.93
N ARG A 165 -35.54 -10.32 2.45
CA ARG A 165 -35.93 -11.75 2.40
C ARG A 165 -37.20 -12.00 3.20
N ILE A 166 -37.31 -11.42 4.38
CA ILE A 166 -38.51 -11.51 5.22
C ILE A 166 -39.70 -10.88 4.48
N MET A 167 -39.55 -9.63 4.01
CA MET A 167 -40.59 -8.94 3.23
C MET A 167 -41.03 -9.74 1.98
N TYR A 168 -40.09 -10.35 1.25
CA TYR A 168 -40.42 -11.20 0.11
C TYR A 168 -41.25 -12.43 0.53
N ASN A 169 -40.83 -13.12 1.58
CA ASN A 169 -41.50 -14.33 2.05
C ASN A 169 -42.89 -14.05 2.64
N ASP A 170 -43.08 -12.87 3.22
CA ASP A 170 -44.36 -12.42 3.76
C ASP A 170 -45.31 -11.90 2.67
N GLY A 171 -44.78 -11.64 1.47
CA GLY A 171 -45.53 -11.18 0.31
C GLY A 171 -45.51 -9.66 0.14
N ASP A 172 -44.90 -8.91 1.04
CA ASP A 172 -44.83 -7.44 1.01
C ASP A 172 -44.16 -6.90 -0.26
N LEU A 173 -43.26 -7.67 -0.88
CA LEU A 173 -42.59 -7.26 -2.13
C LEU A 173 -43.34 -7.64 -3.40
N THR A 174 -44.26 -8.60 -3.32
CA THR A 174 -44.90 -9.26 -4.48
C THR A 174 -46.42 -9.35 -4.35
N GLU A 175 -47.02 -8.62 -3.41
CA GLU A 175 -48.45 -8.58 -3.01
C GLU A 175 -49.04 -9.91 -2.50
N LYS A 176 -48.40 -11.04 -2.82
CA LYS A 176 -48.79 -12.38 -2.42
C LYS A 176 -47.58 -13.15 -1.91
N LYS A 177 -47.84 -14.04 -0.96
CA LYS A 177 -46.82 -14.96 -0.45
C LYS A 177 -46.30 -15.86 -1.57
N PRO A 178 -44.98 -15.98 -1.73
CA PRO A 178 -44.41 -16.83 -2.77
C PRO A 178 -44.69 -18.30 -2.46
N GLN A 179 -44.91 -19.11 -3.49
CA GLN A 179 -45.11 -20.55 -3.36
C GLN A 179 -43.90 -21.25 -2.73
N ARG A 180 -42.70 -20.68 -2.89
CA ARG A 180 -41.45 -21.14 -2.28
C ARG A 180 -40.76 -19.98 -1.59
N ALA A 181 -40.67 -20.06 -0.26
CA ALA A 181 -39.94 -19.10 0.55
C ALA A 181 -38.42 -19.21 0.31
N LYS A 182 -37.73 -18.07 0.37
CA LYS A 182 -36.26 -18.00 0.36
C LYS A 182 -35.72 -18.33 1.75
N SER A 183 -34.76 -19.26 1.82
CA SER A 183 -34.11 -19.67 3.07
C SER A 183 -33.16 -18.60 3.61
N LYS A 184 -33.02 -18.56 4.94
CA LYS A 184 -32.05 -17.68 5.60
C LYS A 184 -30.64 -18.12 5.24
N THR A 185 -29.87 -17.21 4.66
CA THR A 185 -28.50 -17.43 4.18
C THR A 185 -27.68 -16.17 4.36
N GLN A 186 -26.36 -16.30 4.44
CA GLN A 186 -25.44 -15.16 4.39
C GLN A 186 -24.98 -14.92 2.96
N LEU A 187 -24.63 -13.67 2.67
CA LEU A 187 -24.05 -13.27 1.39
C LEU A 187 -22.70 -13.94 1.15
N GLN A 188 -22.27 -14.05 -0.11
CA GLN A 188 -20.94 -14.60 -0.40
C GLN A 188 -19.85 -13.67 0.14
N ARG A 189 -18.85 -14.24 0.81
CA ARG A 189 -17.71 -13.49 1.35
C ARG A 189 -16.39 -14.14 0.99
N ASN A 190 -15.50 -13.35 0.37
CA ASN A 190 -14.13 -13.72 0.06
C ASN A 190 -13.25 -12.45 -0.04
N LYS A 191 -11.93 -12.63 -0.10
CA LYS A 191 -10.98 -11.50 -0.17
C LYS A 191 -11.23 -10.54 -1.35
N PRO A 192 -11.52 -11.01 -2.59
CA PRO A 192 -11.90 -10.10 -3.68
C PRO A 192 -13.14 -9.24 -3.39
N ILE A 193 -14.17 -9.81 -2.77
CA ILE A 193 -15.38 -9.08 -2.37
C ILE A 193 -15.04 -8.04 -1.30
N GLU A 194 -14.26 -8.39 -0.28
CA GLU A 194 -13.84 -7.44 0.77
C GLU A 194 -13.13 -6.22 0.19
N LYS A 195 -12.20 -6.42 -0.77
CA LYS A 195 -11.52 -5.31 -1.46
C LYS A 195 -12.48 -4.40 -2.22
N LYS A 196 -13.49 -4.98 -2.87
CA LYS A 196 -14.51 -4.21 -3.58
C LYS A 196 -15.42 -3.45 -2.62
N LEU A 197 -15.76 -4.01 -1.47
CA LEU A 197 -16.52 -3.32 -0.41
C LEU A 197 -15.75 -2.12 0.14
N ILE A 198 -14.43 -2.26 0.36
CA ILE A 198 -13.56 -1.15 0.77
C ILE A 198 -13.62 -0.04 -0.29
N ARG A 199 -13.35 -0.36 -1.57
CA ARG A 199 -13.37 0.61 -2.67
C ARG A 199 -14.74 1.29 -2.82
N LEU A 200 -15.83 0.55 -2.66
CA LEU A 200 -17.18 1.10 -2.68
C LEU A 200 -17.40 2.10 -1.54
N SER A 201 -17.00 1.76 -0.31
CA SER A 201 -17.15 2.61 0.88
C SER A 201 -16.31 3.89 0.85
N GLN A 202 -15.25 3.91 0.03
CA GLN A 202 -14.45 5.11 -0.18
C GLN A 202 -15.16 6.13 -1.08
N SER A 203 -16.09 5.66 -1.92
CA SER A 203 -16.78 6.49 -2.93
C SER A 203 -18.22 6.84 -2.54
N TYR A 204 -18.86 5.99 -1.72
CA TYR A 204 -20.28 6.11 -1.37
C TYR A 204 -20.53 5.92 0.12
N ASN A 205 -21.48 6.68 0.66
CA ASN A 205 -21.89 6.55 2.07
C ASN A 205 -22.79 5.31 2.30
N ASN A 206 -22.95 4.94 3.57
CA ASN A 206 -23.71 3.75 3.97
C ASN A 206 -25.17 3.75 3.45
N ASN A 207 -25.82 4.91 3.41
CA ASN A 207 -27.22 5.02 2.98
C ASN A 207 -27.35 4.73 1.48
N ALA A 208 -26.51 5.37 0.65
CA ALA A 208 -26.46 5.09 -0.78
C ALA A 208 -26.18 3.60 -1.04
N ILE A 209 -25.27 3.01 -0.25
CA ILE A 209 -24.96 1.59 -0.34
C ILE A 209 -26.18 0.70 -0.06
N CYS A 210 -26.90 0.97 1.04
CA CYS A 210 -28.13 0.28 1.40
C CYS A 210 -29.25 0.44 0.38
N HIS A 211 -29.43 1.65 -0.13
CA HIS A 211 -30.49 1.99 -1.08
C HIS A 211 -30.32 1.21 -2.39
N ALA A 212 -29.13 1.31 -2.99
CA ALA A 212 -28.82 0.55 -4.20
C ALA A 212 -28.96 -0.97 -3.98
N PHE A 213 -28.47 -1.46 -2.84
CA PHE A 213 -28.54 -2.89 -2.54
C PHE A 213 -29.97 -3.38 -2.29
N THR A 214 -30.83 -2.54 -1.73
CA THR A 214 -32.27 -2.82 -1.55
C THR A 214 -32.94 -3.02 -2.90
N ALA A 215 -32.81 -2.05 -3.80
CA ALA A 215 -33.38 -2.14 -5.15
C ALA A 215 -32.84 -3.34 -5.93
N TYR A 216 -31.54 -3.62 -5.83
CA TYR A 216 -30.93 -4.80 -6.45
C TYR A 216 -31.49 -6.11 -5.89
N THR A 217 -31.56 -6.24 -4.57
CA THR A 217 -32.06 -7.46 -3.91
C THR A 217 -33.50 -7.76 -4.30
N ASP A 218 -34.34 -6.73 -4.35
CA ASP A 218 -35.74 -6.87 -4.76
C ASP A 218 -35.87 -7.31 -6.21
N SER A 219 -35.10 -6.70 -7.11
CA SER A 219 -35.08 -7.07 -8.53
C SER A 219 -34.70 -8.55 -8.72
N VAL A 220 -33.76 -9.05 -7.91
CA VAL A 220 -33.40 -10.49 -7.92
C VAL A 220 -34.52 -11.36 -7.32
N PHE A 221 -35.14 -10.94 -6.22
CA PHE A 221 -36.22 -11.71 -5.59
C PHE A 221 -37.49 -11.76 -6.44
N LYS A 222 -37.83 -10.67 -7.12
CA LYS A 222 -38.94 -10.59 -8.08
C LYS A 222 -38.68 -11.34 -9.39
N GLY A 223 -37.43 -11.78 -9.62
CA GLY A 223 -37.05 -12.50 -10.83
C GLY A 223 -36.86 -11.59 -12.05
N GLU A 224 -36.62 -10.30 -11.85
CA GLU A 224 -36.25 -9.36 -12.92
C GLU A 224 -34.76 -9.51 -13.27
N LYS A 225 -33.94 -9.95 -12.30
CA LYS A 225 -32.49 -10.17 -12.47
C LYS A 225 -32.04 -11.53 -11.95
N PHE A 226 -31.20 -12.21 -12.73
CA PHE A 226 -30.64 -13.53 -12.40
C PHE A 226 -29.11 -13.50 -12.40
N PRO A 227 -28.46 -13.00 -11.33
CA PRO A 227 -27.01 -12.99 -11.23
C PRO A 227 -26.48 -14.40 -10.95
N GLU A 228 -25.43 -14.82 -11.66
CA GLU A 228 -24.72 -16.08 -11.35
C GLU A 228 -24.06 -16.03 -9.96
N ASN A 229 -23.52 -14.85 -9.61
CA ASN A 229 -22.97 -14.58 -8.28
C ASN A 229 -23.52 -13.26 -7.77
N PHE A 230 -24.38 -13.35 -6.76
CA PHE A 230 -25.15 -12.24 -6.21
C PHE A 230 -24.25 -11.04 -5.81
N MET A 231 -23.19 -11.29 -5.03
CA MET A 231 -22.29 -10.24 -4.57
C MET A 231 -21.35 -9.72 -5.66
N ASN A 232 -20.75 -10.61 -6.46
CA ASN A 232 -19.81 -10.17 -7.49
C ASN A 232 -20.48 -9.36 -8.59
N TYR A 233 -21.74 -9.65 -8.92
CA TYR A 233 -22.50 -8.87 -9.89
C TYR A 233 -22.80 -7.46 -9.37
N PHE A 234 -23.30 -7.34 -8.14
CA PHE A 234 -23.54 -6.03 -7.53
C PHE A 234 -22.27 -5.17 -7.43
N LEU A 235 -21.16 -5.81 -7.02
CA LEU A 235 -19.84 -5.19 -6.89
C LEU A 235 -19.01 -5.30 -8.18
N SER A 236 -19.65 -5.39 -9.35
CA SER A 236 -18.92 -5.35 -10.61
C SER A 236 -18.25 -3.98 -10.75
N TYR A 237 -16.95 -3.98 -11.02
CA TYR A 237 -16.16 -2.77 -11.09
C TYR A 237 -15.52 -2.66 -12.48
N ASP A 238 -15.61 -1.50 -13.09
CA ASP A 238 -14.97 -1.20 -14.37
C ASP A 238 -13.75 -0.31 -14.13
N ASP A 239 -12.55 -0.90 -14.26
CA ASP A 239 -11.29 -0.18 -14.08
C ASP A 239 -11.03 0.88 -15.15
N THR A 240 -11.73 0.84 -16.30
CA THR A 240 -11.56 1.85 -17.37
C THR A 240 -12.33 3.14 -17.08
N THR A 241 -13.52 3.02 -16.49
CA THR A 241 -14.37 4.16 -16.13
C THR A 241 -14.34 4.49 -14.64
N ASP A 242 -13.51 3.77 -13.88
CA ASP A 242 -13.35 3.89 -12.42
C ASP A 242 -14.70 3.79 -11.66
N SER A 243 -15.66 2.99 -12.16
CA SER A 243 -17.06 3.05 -11.69
C SER A 243 -17.68 1.69 -11.35
N PHE A 244 -18.68 1.72 -10.47
CA PHE A 244 -19.49 0.54 -10.11
C PHE A 244 -20.83 0.61 -10.87
N LYS A 245 -20.81 0.34 -12.17
CA LYS A 245 -21.98 0.54 -13.07
C LYS A 245 -23.27 -0.12 -12.57
N VAL A 246 -23.20 -1.36 -12.06
CA VAL A 246 -24.38 -2.06 -11.52
C VAL A 246 -24.90 -1.39 -10.25
N PHE A 247 -24.00 -1.03 -9.33
CA PHE A 247 -24.34 -0.29 -8.13
C PHE A 247 -25.02 1.05 -8.47
N GLU A 248 -24.42 1.84 -9.35
CA GLU A 248 -24.90 3.16 -9.77
C GLU A 248 -26.28 3.07 -10.43
N TYR A 249 -26.48 2.04 -11.28
CA TYR A 249 -27.79 1.76 -11.88
C TYR A 249 -28.86 1.54 -10.81
N TYR A 250 -28.60 0.66 -9.82
CA TYR A 250 -29.59 0.37 -8.78
C TYR A 250 -29.75 1.48 -7.76
N LEU A 251 -28.72 2.30 -7.53
CA LEU A 251 -28.84 3.51 -6.74
C LEU A 251 -29.80 4.50 -7.40
N ASN A 252 -29.66 4.71 -8.71
CA ASN A 252 -30.57 5.54 -9.47
C ASN A 252 -31.99 4.96 -9.49
N TYR A 253 -32.11 3.64 -9.72
CA TYR A 253 -33.39 2.94 -9.66
C TYR A 253 -34.08 3.11 -8.30
N PHE A 254 -33.34 2.99 -7.20
CA PHE A 254 -33.88 3.22 -5.87
C PHE A 254 -34.43 4.65 -5.74
N ASN A 255 -33.66 5.66 -6.16
CA ASN A 255 -34.09 7.06 -6.08
C ASN A 255 -35.37 7.33 -6.88
N LEU A 256 -35.54 6.67 -8.03
CA LEU A 256 -36.72 6.83 -8.88
C LEU A 256 -37.96 6.10 -8.35
N HIS A 257 -37.80 4.93 -7.75
CA HIS A 257 -38.92 4.02 -7.44
C HIS A 257 -39.23 3.87 -5.95
N TYR A 258 -38.33 4.29 -5.06
CA TYR A 258 -38.46 4.17 -3.60
C TYR A 258 -38.41 5.53 -2.90
N GLY A 259 -38.00 6.59 -3.61
CA GLY A 259 -37.88 7.95 -3.06
C GLY A 259 -39.19 8.72 -2.93
N TYR A 260 -40.31 8.20 -3.44
CA TYR A 260 -41.58 8.92 -3.62
C TYR A 260 -42.79 8.32 -2.88
N ASP A 261 -42.60 7.76 -1.68
CA ASP A 261 -43.71 7.48 -0.75
C ASP A 261 -43.63 8.39 0.48
N ASN A 262 -43.68 9.70 0.25
CA ASN A 262 -43.94 10.73 1.28
C ASN A 262 -44.73 11.89 0.66
N THR A 263 -45.97 11.61 0.25
CA THR A 263 -47.08 12.58 0.19
C THR A 263 -48.37 11.87 0.57
#